data_AF-A0A8J8SCZ9-F1
#
_entry.id   AF-A0A8J8SCZ9-F1
#
_cell.length_a   1.000
_cell.length_b   1.000
_cell.length_c   1.000
_cell.angle_alpha   90.00
_cell.angle_beta   90.00
_cell.angle_gamma   90.00
#
_symmetry.space_group_name_H-M   'P 1'
#
loop_
_entity.id
_entity.type
_entity.pdbx_description
1 polymer ?
#
loop_
_entity_poly.entity_id
_entity_poly.type
_entity_poly.pdbx_seq_one_letter_code
_entity_poly.pdbx_strand_id
1 'polypeptide(L)'
;MKKFSDNPKEEILSAAKEIALKEGISAINIRSVAKKCNISIGTVYNSFPTKNDLLFSVVEDFWENAFIDINKCITMEKGFIEKIEDIYNNLFQYLDQFQENWLEQLSLLKSCDKSFGRKREHDFFAKIQTILVKMLAEEKTIKSSIWTDVFTKERLSVFIFDCMLDMLRRKEQDLQFFVETLNRILYI
;
A
#
# COMPACT_ATOMS: atom_id res chain seq x y z
N MET A 1 8.22 -7.22 36.67
CA MET A 1 7.34 -7.61 35.54
C MET A 1 6.70 -6.35 35.00
N LYS A 2 6.96 -5.97 33.74
CA LYS A 2 6.23 -4.88 33.08
C LYS A 2 4.79 -5.37 32.85
N LYS A 3 3.79 -4.64 33.33
CA LYS A 3 2.38 -4.85 32.95
C LYS A 3 2.29 -4.69 31.44
N PHE A 4 1.87 -5.75 30.74
CA PHE A 4 1.40 -5.64 29.36
C PHE A 4 0.20 -4.67 29.37
N SER A 5 0.15 -3.71 28.45
CA SER A 5 -0.75 -2.56 28.54
C SER A 5 -2.24 -2.95 28.44
N ASP A 6 -3.10 -1.94 28.60
CA ASP A 6 -4.56 -2.04 28.44
C ASP A 6 -4.99 -2.45 27.01
N ASN A 7 -4.08 -2.46 26.01
CA ASN A 7 -4.36 -2.95 24.66
C ASN A 7 -3.33 -3.97 24.12
N PRO A 8 -3.40 -5.23 24.57
CA PRO A 8 -2.51 -6.32 24.15
C PRO A 8 -2.46 -6.51 22.62
N LYS A 9 -3.58 -6.28 21.94
CA LYS A 9 -3.73 -6.54 20.51
C LYS A 9 -2.88 -5.59 19.66
N GLU A 10 -2.84 -4.30 20.04
CA GLU A 10 -2.02 -3.29 19.35
C GLU A 10 -0.52 -3.53 19.54
N GLU A 11 -0.08 -3.89 20.75
CA GLU A 11 1.34 -4.20 20.99
C GLU A 11 1.81 -5.42 20.18
N ILE A 12 0.98 -6.46 20.11
CA ILE A 12 1.25 -7.66 19.31
C ILE A 12 1.30 -7.30 17.82
N LEU A 13 0.36 -6.50 17.32
CA LEU A 13 0.34 -6.05 15.94
C LEU A 13 1.58 -5.22 15.60
N SER A 14 1.95 -4.27 16.47
CA SER A 14 3.14 -3.44 16.31
C SER A 14 4.43 -4.28 16.26
N ALA A 15 4.56 -5.26 17.15
CA ALA A 15 5.68 -6.18 17.14
C ALA A 15 5.74 -7.03 15.87
N ALA A 16 4.60 -7.47 15.35
CA ALA A 16 4.52 -8.20 14.09
C ALA A 16 4.88 -7.32 12.88
N LYS A 17 4.45 -6.05 12.86
CA LYS A 17 4.85 -5.07 11.85
C LYS A 17 6.36 -4.85 11.83
N GLU A 18 6.97 -4.68 13.00
CA GLU A 18 8.42 -4.54 13.11
C GLU A 18 9.18 -5.77 12.59
N ILE A 19 8.66 -6.99 12.81
CA ILE A 19 9.23 -8.21 12.24
C ILE A 19 9.07 -8.20 10.73
N ALA A 20 7.89 -7.86 10.21
CA ALA A 20 7.64 -7.73 8.77
C ALA A 20 8.61 -6.73 8.11
N LEU A 21 8.80 -5.57 8.74
CA LEU A 21 9.71 -4.52 8.27
C LEU A 21 11.17 -5.01 8.22
N LYS A 22 11.63 -5.72 9.25
CA LYS A 22 13.05 -6.09 9.42
C LYS A 22 13.43 -7.45 8.83
N GLU A 23 12.50 -8.39 8.75
CA GLU A 23 12.75 -9.80 8.42
C GLU A 23 11.85 -10.31 7.28
N GLY A 24 10.92 -9.48 6.80
CA GLY A 24 9.95 -9.84 5.77
C GLY A 24 8.67 -10.45 6.34
N ILE A 25 7.58 -10.42 5.56
CA ILE A 25 6.26 -10.85 6.02
C ILE A 25 6.21 -12.35 6.34
N SER A 26 7.03 -13.14 5.64
CA SER A 26 7.12 -14.59 5.80
C SER A 26 7.73 -14.99 7.16
N ALA A 27 8.55 -14.12 7.77
CA ALA A 27 9.18 -14.33 9.06
C ALA A 27 8.22 -14.22 10.25
N ILE A 28 7.04 -13.61 10.05
CA ILE A 28 6.02 -13.50 11.10
C ILE A 28 5.60 -14.90 11.56
N ASN A 29 5.81 -15.16 12.85
CA ASN A 29 5.31 -16.35 13.52
C ASN A 29 4.95 -16.04 14.98
N ILE A 30 4.02 -16.80 15.54
CA ILE A 30 3.48 -16.54 16.88
C ILE A 30 4.57 -16.54 17.96
N ARG A 31 5.59 -17.41 17.84
CA ARG A 31 6.68 -17.51 18.82
C ARG A 31 7.61 -16.30 18.78
N SER A 32 7.98 -15.83 17.59
CA SER A 32 8.85 -14.65 17.45
C SER A 32 8.15 -13.40 17.98
N VAL A 33 6.86 -13.24 17.69
CA VAL A 33 6.05 -12.12 18.18
C VAL A 33 5.90 -12.18 19.71
N ALA A 34 5.54 -13.34 20.29
CA ALA A 34 5.44 -13.50 21.74
C ALA A 34 6.76 -13.17 22.45
N LYS A 35 7.89 -13.66 21.90
CA LYS A 35 9.23 -13.37 22.42
C LYS A 35 9.55 -11.88 22.36
N LYS A 36 9.22 -11.21 21.26
CA LYS A 36 9.47 -9.77 21.05
C LYS A 36 8.65 -8.91 22.00
N CYS A 37 7.39 -9.26 22.24
CA CYS A 37 6.51 -8.60 23.22
C CYS A 37 6.81 -8.99 24.68
N ASN A 38 7.65 -9.99 24.92
CA ASN A 38 7.91 -10.58 26.25
C ASN A 38 6.62 -11.06 26.95
N ILE A 39 5.78 -11.78 26.21
CA ILE A 39 4.50 -12.36 26.68
C ILE A 39 4.42 -13.86 26.44
N SER A 40 3.40 -14.49 27.02
CA SER A 40 3.09 -15.89 26.73
C SER A 40 2.53 -16.06 25.31
N ILE A 41 2.77 -17.22 24.70
CA ILE A 41 2.14 -17.60 23.43
C ILE A 41 0.61 -17.59 23.55
N GLY A 42 0.07 -18.00 24.71
CA GLY A 42 -1.38 -17.96 24.96
C GLY A 42 -1.96 -16.54 24.89
N THR A 43 -1.21 -15.53 25.33
CA THR A 43 -1.60 -14.12 25.20
C THR A 43 -1.71 -13.71 23.73
N VAL A 44 -0.81 -14.19 22.86
CA VAL A 44 -0.90 -13.92 21.43
C VAL A 44 -2.14 -14.57 20.83
N TYR A 45 -2.40 -15.84 21.15
CA TYR A 45 -3.59 -16.54 20.66
C TYR A 45 -4.91 -15.93 21.14
N ASN A 46 -4.92 -15.30 22.32
CA ASN A 46 -6.10 -14.57 22.80
C ASN A 46 -6.41 -13.32 21.95
N SER A 47 -5.38 -12.66 21.39
CA SER A 47 -5.56 -11.49 20.52
C SER A 47 -5.73 -11.86 19.05
N PHE A 48 -5.04 -12.89 18.59
CA PHE A 48 -5.03 -13.38 17.22
C PHE A 48 -5.11 -14.92 17.23
N PRO A 49 -6.32 -15.49 17.05
CA PRO A 49 -6.57 -16.94 17.19
C PRO A 49 -5.69 -17.80 16.28
N THR A 50 -5.28 -17.28 15.13
CA THR A 50 -4.38 -17.97 14.19
C THR A 50 -3.22 -17.07 13.75
N LYS A 51 -2.14 -17.69 13.23
CA LYS A 51 -1.06 -16.97 12.54
C LYS A 51 -1.61 -16.12 11.39
N ASN A 52 -2.61 -16.63 10.68
CA ASN A 52 -3.21 -15.94 9.54
C ASN A 52 -3.95 -14.67 9.98
N ASP A 53 -4.66 -14.69 11.11
CA ASP A 53 -5.33 -13.49 11.63
C ASP A 53 -4.34 -12.37 11.92
N LEU A 54 -3.17 -12.71 12.48
CA LEU A 54 -2.09 -11.76 12.71
C LEU A 54 -1.51 -11.24 11.39
N LEU A 55 -1.22 -12.13 10.44
CA LEU A 55 -0.72 -11.74 9.11
C LEU A 55 -1.72 -10.82 8.39
N PHE A 56 -3.00 -11.16 8.40
CA PHE A 56 -4.05 -10.36 7.79
C PHE A 56 -4.18 -8.98 8.42
N SER A 57 -4.03 -8.89 9.74
CA SER A 57 -4.05 -7.61 10.45
C SER A 57 -2.84 -6.73 10.09
N VAL A 58 -1.66 -7.33 9.87
CA VAL A 58 -0.48 -6.60 9.39
C VAL A 58 -0.69 -6.08 7.96
N VAL A 59 -1.26 -6.91 7.08
CA VAL A 59 -1.58 -6.50 5.69
C VAL A 59 -2.66 -5.42 5.65
N GLU A 60 -3.69 -5.54 6.49
CA GLU A 60 -4.76 -4.54 6.60
C GLU A 60 -4.21 -3.19 7.06
N ASP A 61 -3.42 -3.17 8.14
CA ASP A 61 -2.76 -1.96 8.64
C ASP A 61 -1.84 -1.33 7.58
N PHE A 62 -1.11 -2.13 6.80
CA PHE A 62 -0.27 -1.63 5.70
C PHE A 62 -1.09 -0.85 4.67
N TRP A 63 -2.19 -1.43 4.18
CA TRP A 63 -3.04 -0.79 3.18
C TRP A 63 -3.80 0.43 3.74
N GLU A 64 -4.20 0.40 5.01
CA GLU A 64 -4.82 1.55 5.68
C GLU A 64 -3.85 2.72 5.80
N ASN A 65 -2.61 2.47 6.20
CA ASN A 65 -1.58 3.51 6.28
C ASN A 65 -1.26 4.09 4.89
N ALA A 66 -1.12 3.24 3.87
CA ALA A 66 -0.96 3.70 2.49
C ALA A 66 -2.13 4.61 2.05
N PHE A 67 -3.37 4.29 2.42
CA PHE A 67 -4.52 5.15 2.11
C PHE A 67 -4.50 6.48 2.84
N ILE A 68 -4.09 6.51 4.11
CA ILE A 68 -4.01 7.76 4.88
C ILE A 68 -3.08 8.74 4.18
N ASP A 69 -1.91 8.28 3.72
CA ASP A 69 -0.94 9.14 3.06
C ASP A 69 -1.40 9.59 1.67
N ILE A 70 -2.04 8.71 0.92
CA ILE A 70 -2.64 9.05 -0.38
C ILE A 70 -3.75 10.10 -0.22
N ASN A 71 -4.63 9.94 0.77
CA ASN A 71 -5.70 10.90 1.03
C ASN A 71 -5.17 12.30 1.36
N LYS A 72 -4.07 12.41 2.12
CA LYS A 72 -3.41 13.70 2.37
C LYS A 72 -2.99 14.38 1.07
N CYS A 73 -2.40 13.63 0.13
CA CYS A 73 -1.95 14.17 -1.16
C CYS A 73 -3.12 14.70 -2.00
N ILE A 74 -4.22 13.95 -2.05
CA ILE A 74 -5.40 14.31 -2.87
C ILE A 74 -6.04 15.61 -2.38
N THR A 75 -6.04 15.85 -1.07
CA THR A 75 -6.64 17.07 -0.47
C THR A 75 -5.86 18.35 -0.71
N MET A 76 -4.62 18.26 -1.22
CA MET A 76 -3.82 19.45 -1.52
C MET A 76 -4.30 20.16 -2.78
N GLU A 77 -4.20 21.48 -2.81
CA GLU A 77 -4.49 22.29 -3.99
C GLU A 77 -3.29 22.28 -4.95
N LYS A 78 -3.12 21.14 -5.64
CA LYS A 78 -2.05 20.85 -6.61
C LYS A 78 -2.63 20.27 -7.90
N GLY A 79 -1.88 20.40 -9.00
CA GLY A 79 -2.24 19.78 -10.27
C GLY A 79 -2.18 18.25 -10.22
N PHE A 80 -2.82 17.60 -11.19
CA PHE A 80 -2.86 16.14 -11.30
C PHE A 80 -1.47 15.50 -11.24
N ILE A 81 -0.52 16.00 -12.03
CA ILE A 81 0.84 15.45 -12.11
C ILE A 81 1.58 15.57 -10.77
N GLU A 82 1.54 16.75 -10.15
CA GLU A 82 2.18 16.97 -8.86
C GLU A 82 1.62 16.03 -7.77
N LYS A 83 0.30 15.78 -7.79
CA LYS A 83 -0.33 14.81 -6.88
C LYS A 83 0.13 13.38 -7.16
N ILE A 84 0.33 13.00 -8.42
CA ILE A 84 0.87 11.67 -8.77
C ILE A 84 2.29 11.52 -8.23
N GLU A 85 3.14 12.55 -8.38
CA GLU A 85 4.49 12.55 -7.83
C GLU A 85 4.49 12.44 -6.31
N ASP A 86 3.66 13.23 -5.61
CA ASP A 86 3.53 13.15 -4.14
C ASP A 86 3.06 11.76 -3.69
N ILE A 87 2.05 11.19 -4.35
CA ILE A 87 1.55 9.85 -4.04
C ILE A 87 2.66 8.81 -4.23
N TYR A 88 3.38 8.88 -5.36
CA TYR A 88 4.46 7.95 -5.64
C TYR A 88 5.57 8.06 -4.61
N ASN A 89 6.05 9.27 -4.34
CA ASN A 89 7.16 9.51 -3.42
C ASN A 89 6.82 9.07 -2.00
N ASN A 90 5.59 9.32 -1.54
CA ASN A 90 5.14 8.84 -0.23
C ASN A 90 5.07 7.32 -0.17
N LEU A 91 4.51 6.67 -1.20
CA LEU A 91 4.50 5.21 -1.30
C LEU A 91 5.91 4.63 -1.38
N PHE A 92 6.80 5.26 -2.14
CA PHE A 92 8.19 4.85 -2.27
C PHE A 92 8.90 4.91 -0.90
N GLN A 93 8.83 6.04 -0.20
CA GLN A 93 9.41 6.21 1.12
C GLN A 93 8.82 5.26 2.15
N TYR A 94 7.50 5.02 2.10
CA TYR A 94 6.84 4.07 2.98
C TYR A 94 7.31 2.63 2.72
N LEU A 95 7.38 2.23 1.45
CA LEU A 95 7.81 0.89 1.04
C LEU A 95 9.30 0.64 1.27
N ASP A 96 10.14 1.67 1.17
CA ASP A 96 11.59 1.57 1.41
C ASP A 96 11.92 1.26 2.88
N GLN A 97 10.97 1.44 3.80
CA GLN A 97 11.12 1.03 5.21
C GLN A 97 11.04 -0.48 5.40
N PHE A 98 10.50 -1.21 4.42
CA PHE A 98 10.35 -2.66 4.47
C PHE A 98 11.57 -3.37 3.86
N GLN A 99 11.82 -4.60 4.32
CA GLN A 99 12.77 -5.53 3.71
C GLN A 99 12.63 -5.62 2.20
N GLU A 100 13.73 -5.97 1.53
CA GLU A 100 13.74 -6.13 0.08
C GLU A 100 12.62 -7.09 -0.37
N ASN A 101 11.97 -6.73 -1.46
CA ASN A 101 10.91 -7.50 -2.10
C ASN A 101 9.60 -7.60 -1.29
N TRP A 102 9.30 -6.68 -0.36
CA TRP A 102 8.01 -6.64 0.35
C TRP A 102 6.79 -6.80 -0.57
N LEU A 103 6.72 -6.06 -1.68
CA LEU A 103 5.63 -6.17 -2.65
C LEU A 103 5.58 -7.56 -3.32
N GLU A 104 6.75 -8.17 -3.57
CA GLU A 104 6.83 -9.54 -4.07
C GLU A 104 6.34 -10.51 -2.99
N GLN A 105 6.76 -10.38 -1.73
CA GLN A 105 6.35 -11.25 -0.64
C GLN A 105 4.84 -11.14 -0.34
N LEU A 106 4.27 -9.93 -0.40
CA LEU A 106 2.82 -9.72 -0.38
C LEU A 106 2.15 -10.44 -1.55
N SER A 107 2.76 -10.39 -2.74
CA SER A 107 2.26 -11.14 -3.89
C SER A 107 2.47 -12.66 -3.76
N LEU A 108 3.47 -13.14 -3.03
CA LEU A 108 3.72 -14.56 -2.78
C LEU A 108 2.78 -15.11 -1.71
N LEU A 109 2.28 -14.28 -0.79
CA LEU A 109 1.16 -14.64 0.09
C LEU A 109 -0.12 -15.02 -0.69
N LYS A 110 -0.16 -14.82 -2.02
CA LYS A 110 -1.20 -15.37 -2.91
C LYS A 110 -1.32 -16.90 -2.86
N SER A 111 -0.30 -17.64 -2.37
CA SER A 111 -0.30 -19.11 -2.33
C SER A 111 -0.75 -19.76 -1.02
N CYS A 112 -0.82 -19.05 0.11
CA CYS A 112 -1.28 -19.60 1.40
C CYS A 112 -2.53 -18.84 1.90
N ASP A 113 -3.67 -19.53 2.00
CA ASP A 113 -5.00 -19.05 2.47
C ASP A 113 -5.60 -17.79 1.79
N LYS A 114 -5.45 -17.74 0.47
CA LYS A 114 -6.43 -17.50 -0.63
C LYS A 114 -7.62 -16.49 -0.55
N SER A 115 -8.06 -15.83 0.51
CA SER A 115 -9.22 -14.90 0.37
C SER A 115 -8.99 -13.50 0.90
N PHE A 116 -8.46 -13.36 2.13
CA PHE A 116 -8.46 -12.07 2.79
C PHE A 116 -7.39 -11.12 2.26
N GLY A 117 -6.13 -11.56 2.17
CA GLY A 117 -5.05 -10.75 1.58
C GLY A 117 -5.33 -10.34 0.13
N ARG A 118 -5.90 -11.27 -0.67
CA ARG A 118 -6.34 -10.99 -2.04
C ARG A 118 -7.46 -9.95 -2.10
N LYS A 119 -8.43 -10.05 -1.21
CA LYS A 119 -9.53 -9.10 -1.14
C LYS A 119 -9.03 -7.71 -0.75
N ARG A 120 -8.16 -7.60 0.25
CA ARG A 120 -7.62 -6.29 0.68
C ARG A 120 -6.73 -5.64 -0.38
N GLU A 121 -5.87 -6.41 -1.05
CA GLU A 121 -5.08 -5.90 -2.19
C GLU A 121 -6.01 -5.43 -3.33
N HIS A 122 -7.01 -6.24 -3.69
CA HIS A 122 -7.96 -5.89 -4.73
C HIS A 122 -8.79 -4.64 -4.38
N ASP A 123 -9.32 -4.58 -3.15
CA ASP A 123 -10.06 -3.44 -2.64
C ASP A 123 -9.16 -2.19 -2.59
N PHE A 124 -7.87 -2.36 -2.28
CA PHE A 124 -6.90 -1.27 -2.32
C PHE A 124 -6.72 -0.75 -3.76
N PHE A 125 -6.44 -1.65 -4.72
CA PHE A 125 -6.22 -1.27 -6.13
C PHE A 125 -7.45 -0.61 -6.75
N ALA A 126 -8.64 -1.16 -6.51
CA ALA A 126 -9.89 -0.61 -7.02
C ALA A 126 -10.16 0.82 -6.47
N LYS A 127 -9.88 1.04 -5.20
CA LYS A 127 -9.99 2.36 -4.56
C LYS A 127 -8.97 3.36 -5.14
N ILE A 128 -7.72 2.95 -5.36
CA ILE A 128 -6.71 3.82 -6.00
C ILE A 128 -7.13 4.20 -7.41
N GLN A 129 -7.60 3.24 -8.22
CA GLN A 129 -8.10 3.52 -9.55
C GLN A 129 -9.28 4.49 -9.53
N THR A 130 -10.22 4.31 -8.58
CA THR A 130 -11.36 5.23 -8.40
C THR A 130 -10.88 6.65 -8.04
N ILE A 131 -9.90 6.75 -7.15
CA ILE A 131 -9.27 8.03 -6.76
C ILE A 131 -8.64 8.69 -7.99
N LEU A 132 -7.85 7.96 -8.77
CA LEU A 132 -7.16 8.48 -9.95
C LEU A 132 -8.15 8.97 -11.02
N VAL A 133 -9.24 8.22 -11.26
CA VAL A 133 -10.32 8.65 -12.17
C VAL A 133 -10.94 9.96 -11.69
N LYS A 134 -11.20 10.08 -10.38
CA LYS A 134 -11.75 11.30 -9.79
C LYS A 134 -10.77 12.48 -9.96
N MET A 135 -9.49 12.27 -9.69
CA MET A 135 -8.45 13.30 -9.89
C MET A 135 -8.40 13.77 -11.35
N LEU A 136 -8.45 12.84 -12.32
CA LEU A 136 -8.50 13.15 -13.75
C LEU A 136 -9.79 13.89 -14.16
N ALA A 137 -10.91 13.67 -13.47
CA ALA A 137 -12.18 14.34 -13.73
C ALA A 137 -12.23 15.76 -13.15
N GLU A 138 -11.53 16.01 -12.05
CA GLU A 138 -11.46 17.31 -11.39
C GLU A 138 -10.41 18.25 -12.01
N GLU A 139 -9.47 17.70 -12.77
CA GLU A 139 -8.40 18.46 -13.42
C GLU A 139 -8.91 19.26 -14.63
N LYS A 140 -9.05 20.58 -14.45
CA LYS A 140 -9.61 21.50 -15.47
C LYS A 140 -8.64 21.83 -16.58
N THR A 141 -7.34 21.65 -16.37
CA THR A 141 -6.31 21.99 -17.36
C THR A 141 -6.25 20.98 -18.51
N ILE A 142 -6.75 19.76 -18.30
CA ILE A 142 -6.82 18.72 -19.32
C ILE A 142 -8.00 19.00 -20.27
N LYS A 143 -7.72 19.14 -21.56
CA LYS A 143 -8.75 19.38 -22.59
C LYS A 143 -9.70 18.17 -22.67
N SER A 144 -11.00 18.41 -22.72
CA SER A 144 -12.00 17.33 -22.83
C SER A 144 -11.87 16.52 -24.12
N SER A 145 -11.28 17.11 -25.18
CA SER A 145 -11.11 16.50 -26.50
C SER A 145 -10.11 15.34 -26.55
N ILE A 146 -9.24 15.18 -25.55
CA ILE A 146 -8.30 14.04 -25.53
C ILE A 146 -9.02 12.73 -25.20
N TRP A 147 -10.17 12.81 -24.53
CA TRP A 147 -10.92 11.65 -24.09
C TRP A 147 -11.74 11.09 -25.25
N THR A 148 -11.57 9.81 -25.52
CA THR A 148 -12.29 9.07 -26.56
C THR A 148 -12.92 7.81 -25.97
N ASP A 149 -13.68 7.08 -26.78
CA ASP A 149 -14.18 5.74 -26.44
C ASP A 149 -13.07 4.73 -26.14
N VAL A 150 -11.89 4.92 -26.75
CA VAL A 150 -10.71 4.08 -26.53
C VAL A 150 -9.82 4.62 -25.41
N PHE A 151 -9.58 5.93 -25.39
CA PHE A 151 -8.72 6.61 -24.42
C PHE A 151 -9.58 7.25 -23.32
N THR A 152 -9.94 6.45 -22.32
CA THR A 152 -10.81 6.86 -21.21
C THR A 152 -10.01 7.14 -19.93
N LYS A 153 -10.61 7.87 -18.98
CA LYS A 153 -10.01 8.15 -17.67
C LYS A 153 -9.77 6.86 -16.87
N GLU A 154 -10.66 5.89 -17.00
CA GLU A 154 -10.60 4.58 -16.33
C GLU A 154 -9.45 3.75 -16.88
N ARG A 155 -9.26 3.72 -18.21
CA ARG A 155 -8.13 2.98 -18.80
C ARG A 155 -6.80 3.65 -18.49
N LEU A 156 -6.76 4.98 -18.52
CA LEU A 156 -5.56 5.72 -18.15
C LEU A 156 -5.22 5.57 -16.66
N SER A 157 -6.21 5.57 -15.76
CA SER A 157 -5.96 5.39 -14.33
C SER A 157 -5.36 4.02 -14.01
N VAL A 158 -5.85 2.96 -14.66
CA VAL A 158 -5.25 1.61 -14.56
C VAL A 158 -3.82 1.63 -15.05
N PHE A 159 -3.56 2.21 -16.23
CA PHE A 159 -2.21 2.31 -16.79
C PHE A 159 -1.24 3.07 -15.89
N ILE A 160 -1.64 4.25 -15.39
CA ILE A 160 -0.85 5.06 -14.45
C ILE A 160 -0.50 4.24 -13.21
N PHE A 161 -1.49 3.57 -12.61
CA PHE A 161 -1.28 2.78 -11.42
C PHE A 161 -0.38 1.57 -11.64
N ASP A 162 -0.54 0.87 -12.77
CA ASP A 162 0.31 -0.28 -13.13
C ASP A 162 1.76 0.16 -13.34
N CYS A 163 2.00 1.29 -14.00
CA CYS A 163 3.34 1.88 -14.13
C CYS A 163 3.94 2.21 -12.76
N MET A 164 3.19 2.91 -11.89
CA MET A 164 3.65 3.23 -10.54
C MET A 164 3.98 1.96 -9.75
N LEU A 165 3.14 0.92 -9.82
CA LEU A 165 3.35 -0.32 -9.10
C LEU A 165 4.60 -1.06 -9.61
N ASP A 166 4.85 -1.06 -10.91
CA ASP A 166 6.05 -1.66 -11.52
C ASP A 166 7.31 -0.90 -11.11
N MET A 167 7.29 0.43 -11.17
CA MET A 167 8.39 1.30 -10.73
C MET A 167 8.71 1.09 -9.24
N LEU A 168 7.69 1.00 -8.38
CA LEU A 168 7.85 0.71 -6.95
C LEU A 168 8.50 -0.67 -6.72
N ARG A 169 8.14 -1.69 -7.50
CA ARG A 169 8.78 -3.03 -7.41
C ARG A 169 10.25 -2.99 -7.80
N ARG A 170 10.60 -2.17 -8.78
CA ARG A 170 11.99 -1.96 -9.23
C ARG A 170 12.78 -1.03 -8.32
N LYS A 171 12.15 -0.45 -7.29
CA LYS A 171 12.72 0.62 -6.44
C LYS A 171 13.24 1.80 -7.26
N GLU A 172 12.50 2.18 -8.30
CA GLU A 172 12.86 3.28 -9.18
C GLU A 172 12.52 4.62 -8.52
N GLN A 173 13.54 5.42 -8.20
CA GLN A 173 13.34 6.76 -7.59
C GLN A 173 13.09 7.85 -8.64
N ASP A 174 13.60 7.65 -9.86
CA ASP A 174 13.49 8.63 -10.92
C ASP A 174 12.11 8.57 -11.59
N LEU A 175 11.34 9.63 -11.44
CA LEU A 175 10.02 9.78 -12.03
C LEU A 175 10.03 10.57 -13.35
N GLN A 176 11.16 11.12 -13.79
CA GLN A 176 11.22 12.10 -14.87
C GLN A 176 10.58 11.58 -16.16
N PHE A 177 10.94 10.36 -16.58
CA PHE A 177 10.39 9.77 -17.79
C PHE A 177 8.88 9.52 -17.68
N PHE A 178 8.42 9.03 -16.52
CA PHE A 178 7.01 8.76 -16.27
C PHE A 178 6.19 10.06 -16.28
N VAL A 179 6.63 11.08 -15.54
CA VAL A 179 6.01 12.40 -15.45
C VAL A 179 5.98 13.09 -16.81
N GLU A 180 7.09 13.08 -17.56
CA GLU A 180 7.15 13.64 -18.90
C GLU A 180 6.19 12.93 -19.87
N THR A 181 6.08 11.60 -19.75
CA THR A 181 5.13 10.80 -20.54
C THR A 181 3.70 11.22 -20.25
N LEU A 182 3.32 11.37 -18.98
CA LEU A 182 1.98 11.83 -18.61
C LEU A 182 1.70 13.25 -19.10
N ASN A 183 2.67 14.15 -18.98
CA ASN A 183 2.54 15.51 -19.49
C ASN A 183 2.27 15.55 -21.00
N ARG A 184 3.03 14.76 -21.78
CA ARG A 184 2.85 14.65 -23.23
C ARG A 184 1.53 14.04 -23.66
N ILE A 185 0.93 13.18 -22.82
CA ILE A 185 -0.35 12.54 -23.09
C ILE A 185 -1.52 13.44 -22.71
N LEU A 186 -1.41 14.17 -21.58
CA LEU A 186 -2.52 14.90 -20.98
C LEU A 186 -2.59 16.38 -21.42
N TYR A 187 -1.47 17.00 -21.76
CA TYR A 187 -1.37 18.44 -22.01
C TYR A 187 -0.93 18.77 -23.43
N ILE A 188 -1.54 18.09 -24.40
CA ILE A 188 -1.40 18.34 -25.85
C ILE A 188 -2.10 19.63 -26.26
#